data_AF-A0A936DDT0-F1
#
_entry.id   AF-A0A936DDT0-F1
#
_cell.length_a   1.000
_cell.length_b   1.000
_cell.length_c   1.000
_cell.angle_alpha   90.00
_cell.angle_beta   90.00
_cell.angle_gamma   90.00
#
_symmetry.space_group_name_H-M   'P 1'
#
loop_
_entity.id
_entity.type
_entity.pdbx_description
1 polymer ?
#
loop_
_entity_poly.entity_id
_entity_poly.type
_entity_poly.pdbx_seq_one_letter_code
_entity_poly.pdbx_strand_id
1 'polypeptide(L)'
;MTETLVVLLSVAVCVGIGISPLASIATVDPQGPTARAMRRAEQQFAAAVMLAATCSLVTLWVFGKSGEAFWPLLLLLAGAVPLVHPWLLARYLFVPLGAVRSAYVAGRLAGHPWFRDPVGGAVLTGVLASMRRRRHDPRRAQWLRHHLDGARVGGAGVVALGLLAADAGDRETARVILGSLDEIEPEICPPLARTIALDWLVADAARRGAWHELVERVSDDPFPTRTTRFIGACARRMLGESISRRSIFWSWLGVPRRLRTVPLLWSALRRPRTPAPAILDAELSQQAANGGTEPTLTALALHAEVAAIPTTQPVAVAVVERLADAWDLALGDFELRGQVRRRGEALLLDTPGELLVARLQRAVARDLAHLMAQCGRESTRLMRSTGILRRARDIHFEETIEHLTHACAELGRRRDAAWLPSEAWVRWVRMRRAYLVAVVPLDLEQRAVVYAAVEQEVRQTAAWLWNDRRERGLAHAMCLFLLAEAEHVKDAEAAAYYRHNVVVGL
;
A
#
# COMPACT_ATOMS: atom_id res chain seq x y z
N MET A 1 -25.31 -41.61 22.93
CA MET A 1 -23.98 -40.96 22.78
C MET A 1 -23.99 -39.81 21.79
N THR A 2 -24.59 -39.96 20.61
CA THR A 2 -24.69 -38.88 19.59
C THR A 2 -25.47 -37.66 20.09
N GLU A 3 -26.58 -37.87 20.81
CA GLU A 3 -27.43 -36.80 21.36
C GLU A 3 -26.71 -35.91 22.38
N THR A 4 -26.01 -36.53 23.32
CA THR A 4 -25.23 -35.83 24.36
C THR A 4 -24.13 -34.97 23.74
N LEU A 5 -23.53 -35.46 22.65
CA LEU A 5 -22.46 -34.78 21.92
C LEU A 5 -23.01 -33.56 21.14
N VAL A 6 -24.20 -33.65 20.56
CA VAL A 6 -24.87 -32.52 19.89
C VAL A 6 -25.28 -31.43 20.89
N VAL A 7 -25.81 -31.81 22.06
CA VAL A 7 -26.14 -30.86 23.12
C VAL A 7 -24.88 -30.19 23.66
N LEU A 8 -23.82 -30.96 23.94
CA LEU A 8 -22.53 -30.41 24.36
C LEU A 8 -21.91 -29.48 23.31
N LEU A 9 -22.00 -29.82 22.02
CA LEU A 9 -21.52 -28.97 20.93
C LEU A 9 -22.33 -27.66 20.86
N SER A 10 -23.65 -27.74 21.00
CA SER A 10 -24.55 -26.57 20.96
C SER A 10 -24.30 -25.64 22.14
N VAL A 11 -24.17 -26.19 23.35
CA VAL A 11 -23.80 -25.43 24.55
C VAL A 11 -22.39 -24.84 24.41
N ALA A 12 -21.42 -25.60 23.90
CA ALA A 12 -20.07 -25.10 23.67
C ALA A 12 -20.03 -23.97 22.63
N VAL A 13 -20.87 -24.03 21.58
CA VAL A 13 -21.03 -22.94 20.61
C VAL A 13 -21.66 -21.72 21.28
N CYS A 14 -22.72 -21.88 22.08
CA CYS A 14 -23.34 -20.78 22.83
C CYS A 14 -22.38 -20.13 23.84
N VAL A 15 -21.58 -20.93 24.54
CA VAL A 15 -20.57 -20.46 25.51
C VAL A 15 -19.39 -19.81 24.78
N GLY A 16 -18.92 -20.37 23.67
CA GLY A 16 -17.86 -19.78 22.84
C GLY A 16 -18.27 -18.45 22.20
N ILE A 17 -19.55 -18.32 21.83
CA ILE A 17 -20.15 -17.03 21.48
C ILE A 17 -20.09 -16.14 22.74
N GLY A 18 -20.74 -16.53 23.84
CA GLY A 18 -20.88 -15.81 25.12
C GLY A 18 -19.60 -15.22 25.73
N ILE A 19 -18.46 -15.91 25.62
CA ILE A 19 -17.18 -15.53 26.26
C ILE A 19 -16.34 -14.57 25.40
N SER A 20 -16.74 -14.27 24.15
CA SER A 20 -15.98 -13.33 23.32
C SER A 20 -15.90 -11.95 24.01
N PRO A 21 -14.72 -11.50 24.47
CA PRO A 21 -14.61 -10.30 25.27
C PRO A 21 -15.03 -9.11 24.42
N LEU A 22 -16.13 -8.48 24.82
CA LEU A 22 -16.51 -7.17 24.32
C LEU A 22 -15.49 -6.17 24.87
N ALA A 23 -14.89 -5.39 23.97
CA ALA A 23 -13.87 -4.41 24.35
C ALA A 23 -14.42 -3.45 25.41
N SER A 24 -13.59 -3.11 26.40
CA SER A 24 -13.89 -2.16 27.47
C SER A 24 -14.46 -0.84 26.92
N ILE A 25 -15.63 -0.45 27.40
CA ILE A 25 -16.44 0.71 26.94
C ILE A 25 -15.91 2.05 27.49
N ALA A 26 -14.90 2.03 28.36
CA ALA A 26 -14.55 3.18 29.19
C ALA A 26 -14.09 4.45 28.43
N THR A 27 -13.72 4.36 27.15
CA THR A 27 -13.15 5.48 26.38
C THR A 27 -14.00 5.98 25.20
N VAL A 28 -15.14 5.36 24.90
CA VAL A 28 -15.90 5.69 23.67
C VAL A 28 -17.02 6.69 23.97
N ASP A 29 -17.07 7.80 23.21
CA ASP A 29 -18.19 8.75 23.21
C ASP A 29 -19.53 7.99 23.08
N PRO A 30 -20.40 8.01 24.11
CA PRO A 30 -21.61 7.20 24.13
C PRO A 30 -22.56 7.54 22.98
N GLN A 31 -22.54 8.76 22.44
CA GLN A 31 -23.43 9.15 21.34
C GLN A 31 -22.80 8.94 19.94
N GLY A 32 -21.52 8.56 19.89
CA GLY A 32 -20.78 8.37 18.65
C GLY A 32 -21.31 7.23 17.76
N PRO A 33 -21.02 7.25 16.45
CA PRO A 33 -21.36 6.15 15.53
C PRO A 33 -20.73 4.83 15.96
N THR A 34 -19.54 4.86 16.58
CA THR A 34 -18.84 3.69 17.15
C THR A 34 -19.60 3.10 18.33
N ALA A 35 -20.01 3.91 19.32
CA ALA A 35 -20.83 3.44 20.44
C ALA A 35 -22.17 2.86 19.97
N ARG A 36 -22.80 3.46 18.95
CA ARG A 36 -24.01 2.89 18.32
C ARG A 36 -23.74 1.58 17.58
N ALA A 37 -22.55 1.39 17.03
CA ALA A 37 -22.16 0.13 16.38
C ALA A 37 -21.83 -0.95 17.42
N MET A 38 -21.16 -0.60 18.51
CA MET A 38 -20.91 -1.48 19.65
C MET A 38 -22.21 -1.93 20.30
N ARG A 39 -23.10 -1.00 20.65
CA ARG A 39 -24.44 -1.36 21.20
C ARG A 39 -25.25 -2.24 20.26
N ARG A 40 -25.16 -2.00 18.95
CA ARG A 40 -25.78 -2.89 17.95
C ARG A 40 -25.12 -4.26 17.93
N ALA A 41 -23.79 -4.35 18.01
CA ALA A 41 -23.07 -5.62 18.06
C ALA A 41 -23.41 -6.39 19.34
N GLU A 42 -23.50 -5.71 20.50
CA GLU A 42 -23.96 -6.29 21.77
C GLU A 42 -25.40 -6.80 21.66
N GLN A 43 -26.31 -6.00 21.10
CA GLN A 43 -27.70 -6.41 20.89
C GLN A 43 -27.80 -7.57 19.90
N GLN A 44 -27.03 -7.57 18.81
CA GLN A 44 -26.97 -8.66 17.84
C GLN A 44 -26.41 -9.93 18.47
N PHE A 45 -25.40 -9.80 19.30
CA PHE A 45 -24.82 -10.89 20.05
C PHE A 45 -25.78 -11.47 21.08
N ALA A 46 -26.44 -10.62 21.87
CA ALA A 46 -27.48 -11.04 22.80
C ALA A 46 -28.64 -11.72 22.07
N ALA A 47 -29.10 -11.13 20.97
CA ALA A 47 -30.13 -11.72 20.11
C ALA A 47 -29.69 -13.07 19.53
N ALA A 48 -28.40 -13.23 19.18
CA ALA A 48 -27.85 -14.49 18.71
C ALA A 48 -27.85 -15.58 19.76
N VAL A 49 -27.40 -15.25 20.97
CA VAL A 49 -27.37 -16.16 22.10
C VAL A 49 -28.78 -16.58 22.44
N MET A 50 -29.72 -15.63 22.51
CA MET A 50 -31.13 -15.91 22.76
C MET A 50 -31.73 -16.78 21.66
N LEU A 51 -31.50 -16.45 20.39
CA LEU A 51 -32.00 -17.23 19.26
C LEU A 51 -31.43 -18.65 19.32
N ALA A 52 -30.12 -18.82 19.47
CA ALA A 52 -29.48 -20.13 19.57
C ALA A 52 -30.00 -20.95 20.76
N ALA A 53 -30.23 -20.32 21.91
CA ALA A 53 -30.85 -20.95 23.07
C ALA A 53 -32.30 -21.40 22.77
N THR A 54 -33.12 -20.53 22.17
CA THR A 54 -34.48 -20.88 21.75
C THR A 54 -34.49 -22.01 20.73
N CYS A 55 -33.60 -21.96 19.73
CA CYS A 55 -33.44 -23.03 18.74
C CYS A 55 -33.09 -24.36 19.40
N SER A 56 -32.17 -24.33 20.38
CA SER A 56 -31.73 -25.52 21.12
C SER A 56 -32.85 -26.09 21.99
N LEU A 57 -33.65 -25.24 22.64
CA LEU A 57 -34.80 -25.66 23.45
C LEU A 57 -35.91 -26.27 22.58
N VAL A 58 -36.25 -25.62 21.46
CA VAL A 58 -37.21 -26.16 20.48
C VAL A 58 -36.73 -27.50 19.94
N THR A 59 -35.44 -27.63 19.68
CA THR A 59 -34.82 -28.89 19.23
C THR A 59 -34.99 -29.99 20.26
N LEU A 60 -34.59 -29.75 21.52
CA LEU A 60 -34.74 -30.73 22.60
C LEU A 60 -36.19 -31.17 22.77
N TRP A 61 -37.13 -30.23 22.63
CA TRP A 61 -38.56 -30.50 22.73
C TRP A 61 -39.10 -31.34 21.56
N VAL A 62 -38.74 -31.00 20.31
CA VAL A 62 -39.16 -31.76 19.11
C VAL A 62 -38.56 -33.17 19.12
N PHE A 63 -37.26 -33.28 19.43
CA PHE A 63 -36.56 -34.56 19.49
C PHE A 63 -37.11 -35.47 20.59
N GLY A 64 -37.33 -34.93 21.79
CA GLY A 64 -37.86 -35.68 22.92
C GLY A 64 -39.26 -36.26 22.68
N LYS A 65 -40.00 -35.73 21.70
CA LYS A 65 -41.35 -36.21 21.35
C LYS A 65 -41.44 -37.09 20.12
N SER A 66 -40.61 -36.87 19.10
CA SER A 66 -40.84 -37.44 17.77
C SER A 66 -39.86 -38.54 17.35
N GLY A 67 -38.65 -38.60 17.91
CA GLY A 67 -37.61 -39.51 17.44
C GLY A 67 -37.17 -39.29 15.98
N GLU A 68 -37.64 -38.23 15.34
CA GLU A 68 -37.39 -37.94 13.92
C GLU A 68 -36.15 -37.06 13.68
N ALA A 69 -35.77 -36.95 12.39
CA ALA A 69 -34.48 -36.49 11.89
C ALA A 69 -34.13 -35.01 12.16
N PHE A 70 -32.84 -34.75 12.34
CA PHE A 70 -32.21 -33.45 12.69
C PHE A 70 -32.24 -32.35 11.61
N TRP A 71 -32.84 -32.60 10.45
CA TRP A 71 -32.80 -31.66 9.32
C TRP A 71 -33.54 -30.33 9.57
N PRO A 72 -34.68 -30.24 10.30
CA PRO A 72 -35.35 -28.95 10.53
C PRO A 72 -34.48 -28.01 11.36
N LEU A 73 -33.73 -28.57 12.32
CA LEU A 73 -32.75 -27.83 13.11
C LEU A 73 -31.65 -27.26 12.23
N LEU A 74 -31.07 -28.06 11.33
CA LEU A 74 -30.03 -27.57 10.44
C LEU A 74 -30.52 -26.44 9.55
N LEU A 75 -31.75 -26.51 9.05
CA LEU A 75 -32.35 -25.42 8.27
C LEU A 75 -32.56 -24.16 9.10
N LEU A 76 -33.07 -24.31 10.32
CA LEU A 76 -33.32 -23.20 11.21
C LEU A 76 -32.01 -22.52 11.66
N LEU A 77 -30.98 -23.31 11.97
CA LEU A 77 -29.65 -22.83 12.30
C LEU A 77 -28.95 -22.21 11.09
N ALA A 78 -29.12 -22.79 9.89
CA ALA A 78 -28.64 -22.22 8.63
C ALA A 78 -29.32 -20.88 8.28
N GLY A 79 -30.57 -20.64 8.71
CA GLY A 79 -31.24 -19.34 8.59
C GLY A 79 -30.83 -18.34 9.68
N ALA A 80 -30.68 -18.80 10.92
CA ALA A 80 -30.34 -17.98 12.08
C ALA A 80 -28.91 -17.41 12.03
N VAL A 81 -27.93 -18.23 11.66
CA VAL A 81 -26.51 -17.84 11.65
C VAL A 81 -26.25 -16.62 10.72
N PRO A 82 -26.75 -16.59 9.47
CA PRO A 82 -26.71 -15.40 8.61
C PRO A 82 -27.34 -14.14 9.19
N LEU A 83 -28.42 -14.29 9.95
CA LEU A 83 -29.16 -13.17 10.54
C LEU A 83 -28.33 -12.50 11.66
N VAL A 84 -27.67 -13.34 12.46
CA VAL A 84 -26.79 -12.94 13.56
C VAL A 84 -25.45 -12.41 13.05
N HIS A 85 -24.89 -13.06 12.04
CA HIS A 85 -23.59 -12.72 11.45
C HIS A 85 -23.74 -12.38 9.97
N PRO A 86 -24.28 -11.18 9.64
CA PRO A 86 -24.42 -10.71 8.26
C PRO A 86 -23.11 -10.73 7.47
N TRP A 87 -21.96 -10.68 8.17
CA TRP A 87 -20.64 -10.85 7.57
C TRP A 87 -20.48 -12.17 6.80
N LEU A 88 -21.09 -13.27 7.26
CA LEU A 88 -21.01 -14.56 6.58
C LEU A 88 -21.71 -14.49 5.22
N LEU A 89 -22.87 -13.85 5.14
CA LEU A 89 -23.56 -13.57 3.88
C LEU A 89 -22.71 -12.68 2.97
N ALA A 90 -22.15 -11.61 3.52
CA ALA A 90 -21.26 -10.74 2.75
C ALA A 90 -20.08 -11.52 2.16
N ARG A 91 -19.36 -12.28 2.99
CA ARG A 91 -18.11 -12.97 2.64
C ARG A 91 -18.32 -14.15 1.69
N TYR A 92 -19.33 -14.97 1.91
CA TYR A 92 -19.52 -16.24 1.20
C TYR A 92 -20.57 -16.18 0.09
N LEU A 93 -21.49 -15.21 0.13
CA LEU A 93 -22.55 -15.06 -0.88
C LEU A 93 -22.38 -13.78 -1.71
N PHE A 94 -22.50 -12.60 -1.10
CA PHE A 94 -22.61 -11.35 -1.87
C PHE A 94 -21.29 -10.89 -2.50
N VAL A 95 -20.16 -11.02 -1.80
CA VAL A 95 -18.84 -10.68 -2.35
C VAL A 95 -18.51 -11.57 -3.55
N PRO A 96 -18.54 -12.92 -3.45
CA PRO A 96 -18.26 -13.80 -4.60
C PRO A 96 -19.16 -13.56 -5.81
N LEU A 97 -20.44 -13.25 -5.58
CA LEU A 97 -21.41 -12.93 -6.65
C LEU A 97 -21.23 -11.52 -7.25
N GLY A 98 -20.39 -10.67 -6.65
CA GLY A 98 -20.22 -9.28 -7.08
C GLY A 98 -21.43 -8.38 -6.85
N ALA A 99 -22.27 -8.73 -5.87
CA ALA A 99 -23.49 -8.00 -5.50
C ALA A 99 -23.17 -6.80 -4.60
N VAL A 100 -22.63 -5.73 -5.20
CA VAL A 100 -22.08 -4.55 -4.50
C VAL A 100 -23.01 -3.96 -3.43
N ARG A 101 -24.28 -3.68 -3.78
CA ARG A 101 -25.24 -3.04 -2.85
C ARG A 101 -25.60 -3.97 -1.69
N SER A 102 -25.86 -5.25 -1.97
CA SER A 102 -26.16 -6.25 -0.94
C SER A 102 -24.98 -6.49 -0.01
N ALA A 103 -23.76 -6.54 -0.57
CA ALA A 103 -22.52 -6.64 0.19
C ALA A 103 -22.32 -5.42 1.11
N TYR A 104 -22.58 -4.20 0.61
CA TYR A 104 -22.55 -2.98 1.44
C TYR A 104 -23.58 -3.03 2.57
N VAL A 105 -24.84 -3.38 2.29
CA VAL A 105 -25.90 -3.46 3.30
C VAL A 105 -25.55 -4.51 4.36
N ALA A 106 -25.11 -5.70 3.94
CA ALA A 106 -24.68 -6.74 4.86
C ALA A 106 -23.47 -6.29 5.70
N GLY A 107 -22.49 -5.59 5.10
CA GLY A 107 -21.36 -5.02 5.82
C GLY A 107 -21.77 -3.97 6.86
N ARG A 108 -22.77 -3.15 6.55
CA ARG A 108 -23.34 -2.14 7.48
C ARG A 108 -24.07 -2.79 8.66
N LEU A 109 -24.63 -3.98 8.47
CA LEU A 109 -25.32 -4.76 9.50
C LEU A 109 -24.37 -5.69 10.26
N ALA A 110 -23.18 -5.99 9.75
CA ALA A 110 -22.33 -7.08 10.22
C ALA A 110 -21.77 -6.92 11.65
N GLY A 111 -21.74 -5.70 12.20
CA GLY A 111 -21.10 -5.46 13.51
C GLY A 111 -19.62 -5.86 13.44
N HIS A 112 -19.24 -6.94 14.12
CA HIS A 112 -17.92 -7.57 13.98
C HIS A 112 -17.74 -8.11 12.54
N PRO A 113 -16.65 -7.80 11.82
CA PRO A 113 -15.36 -7.28 12.29
C PRO A 113 -15.18 -5.76 12.16
N TRP A 114 -16.21 -5.03 11.77
CA TRP A 114 -16.16 -3.61 11.39
C TRP A 114 -16.52 -2.66 12.53
N PHE A 115 -16.56 -3.10 13.79
CA PHE A 115 -17.05 -2.29 14.90
C PHE A 115 -16.29 -0.96 15.10
N ARG A 116 -14.97 -0.94 14.80
CA ARG A 116 -14.11 0.26 14.88
C ARG A 116 -14.35 1.26 13.74
N ASP A 117 -14.82 0.76 12.59
CA ASP A 117 -15.10 1.57 11.41
C ASP A 117 -16.27 0.97 10.61
N PRO A 118 -17.53 1.15 11.08
CA PRO A 118 -18.68 0.47 10.52
C PRO A 118 -19.05 0.99 9.13
N VAL A 119 -18.84 2.29 8.88
CA VAL A 119 -19.11 2.88 7.55
C VAL A 119 -18.03 2.46 6.57
N GLY A 120 -16.75 2.61 6.93
CA GLY A 120 -15.64 2.18 6.09
C GLY A 120 -15.65 0.69 5.82
N GLY A 121 -15.99 -0.14 6.81
CA GLY A 121 -16.16 -1.59 6.66
C GLY A 121 -17.29 -1.98 5.70
N ALA A 122 -18.43 -1.28 5.75
CA ALA A 122 -19.52 -1.47 4.80
C ALA A 122 -19.10 -1.12 3.37
N VAL A 123 -18.44 0.03 3.18
CA VAL A 123 -17.92 0.46 1.87
C VAL A 123 -16.88 -0.54 1.37
N LEU A 124 -15.91 -0.93 2.20
CA LEU A 124 -14.88 -1.93 1.88
C LEU A 124 -15.49 -3.26 1.42
N THR A 125 -16.55 -3.72 2.10
CA THR A 125 -17.27 -4.94 1.71
C THR A 125 -17.91 -4.79 0.33
N GLY A 126 -18.50 -3.64 0.02
CA GLY A 126 -19.00 -3.30 -1.32
C GLY A 126 -17.89 -3.25 -2.38
N VAL A 127 -16.72 -2.68 -2.05
CA VAL A 127 -15.55 -2.65 -2.95
C VAL A 127 -15.04 -4.04 -3.25
N LEU A 128 -14.90 -4.91 -2.24
CA LEU A 128 -14.50 -6.30 -2.42
C LEU A 128 -15.45 -7.07 -3.35
N ALA A 129 -16.75 -6.79 -3.27
CA ALA A 129 -17.73 -7.33 -4.22
C ALA A 129 -17.54 -6.74 -5.62
N SER A 130 -17.29 -5.43 -5.75
CA SER A 130 -17.03 -4.79 -7.05
C SER A 130 -15.85 -5.45 -7.78
N MET A 131 -14.75 -5.69 -7.06
CA MET A 131 -13.54 -6.33 -7.58
C MET A 131 -13.72 -7.80 -8.00
N ARG A 132 -14.84 -8.46 -7.67
CA ARG A 132 -15.17 -9.80 -8.21
C ARG A 132 -15.75 -9.75 -9.61
N ARG A 133 -16.21 -8.59 -10.06
CA ARG A 133 -16.73 -8.39 -11.41
C ARG A 133 -15.57 -8.34 -12.40
N ARG A 134 -15.85 -8.73 -13.66
CA ARG A 134 -14.85 -8.73 -14.73
C ARG A 134 -14.53 -7.34 -15.28
N ARG A 135 -15.42 -6.37 -15.09
CA ARG A 135 -15.32 -5.01 -15.64
C ARG A 135 -15.59 -3.99 -14.53
N HIS A 136 -14.76 -2.95 -14.49
CA HIS A 136 -14.96 -1.77 -13.67
C HIS A 136 -16.27 -1.07 -14.05
N ASP A 137 -16.96 -0.52 -13.05
CA ASP A 137 -18.23 0.18 -13.21
C ASP A 137 -18.17 1.51 -12.44
N PRO A 138 -17.91 2.64 -13.13
CA PRO A 138 -17.62 3.91 -12.49
C PRO A 138 -18.80 4.42 -11.66
N ARG A 139 -20.04 4.09 -12.04
CA ARG A 139 -21.24 4.49 -11.28
C ARG A 139 -21.30 3.83 -9.90
N ARG A 140 -20.87 2.57 -9.80
CA ARG A 140 -20.81 1.86 -8.51
C ARG A 140 -19.64 2.34 -7.66
N ALA A 141 -18.50 2.59 -8.29
CA ALA A 141 -17.35 3.19 -7.61
C ALA A 141 -17.71 4.57 -7.02
N GLN A 142 -18.38 5.42 -7.80
CA GLN A 142 -18.87 6.72 -7.33
C GLN A 142 -19.92 6.57 -6.22
N TRP A 143 -20.84 5.60 -6.33
CA TRP A 143 -21.81 5.32 -5.26
C TRP A 143 -21.14 4.92 -3.95
N LEU A 144 -20.12 4.05 -3.99
CA LEU A 144 -19.32 3.66 -2.83
C LEU A 144 -18.54 4.85 -2.27
N ARG A 145 -17.94 5.66 -3.15
CA ARG A 145 -17.20 6.87 -2.79
C ARG A 145 -18.07 7.88 -2.06
N HIS A 146 -19.28 8.15 -2.56
CA HIS A 146 -20.24 9.03 -1.92
C HIS A 146 -20.59 8.59 -0.48
N HIS A 147 -20.73 7.29 -0.23
CA HIS A 147 -20.98 6.77 1.12
C HIS A 147 -19.76 6.90 2.03
N LEU A 148 -18.55 6.83 1.48
CA LEU A 148 -17.32 7.07 2.22
C LEU A 148 -17.19 8.54 2.60
N ASP A 149 -17.53 9.45 1.68
CA ASP A 149 -17.43 10.90 1.88
C ASP A 149 -18.49 11.46 2.82
N GLY A 150 -19.60 10.75 3.00
CA GLY A 150 -20.65 11.10 3.95
C GLY A 150 -20.30 10.80 5.42
N ALA A 151 -19.13 10.24 5.70
CA ALA A 151 -18.69 9.89 7.05
C ALA A 151 -17.18 10.16 7.24
N ARG A 152 -16.73 10.10 8.50
CA ARG A 152 -15.31 10.14 8.83
C ARG A 152 -14.61 8.92 8.25
N VAL A 153 -13.39 9.12 7.74
CA VAL A 153 -12.62 8.05 7.10
C VAL A 153 -11.78 7.34 8.16
N GLY A 154 -12.24 6.16 8.58
CA GLY A 154 -11.47 5.24 9.42
C GLY A 154 -10.56 4.31 8.61
N GLY A 155 -9.87 3.40 9.29
CA GLY A 155 -8.90 2.51 8.64
C GLY A 155 -9.51 1.62 7.55
N ALA A 156 -10.73 1.10 7.73
CA ALA A 156 -11.40 0.33 6.68
C ALA A 156 -11.83 1.21 5.50
N GLY A 157 -12.19 2.46 5.78
CA GLY A 157 -12.45 3.50 4.76
C GLY A 157 -11.22 3.79 3.89
N VAL A 158 -10.03 3.89 4.50
CA VAL A 158 -8.76 4.06 3.76
C VAL A 158 -8.47 2.86 2.86
N VAL A 159 -8.67 1.62 3.36
CA VAL A 159 -8.55 0.40 2.54
C VAL A 159 -9.54 0.44 1.37
N ALA A 160 -10.79 0.82 1.63
CA ALA A 160 -11.81 0.91 0.60
C ALA A 160 -11.42 1.90 -0.50
N LEU A 161 -10.89 3.07 -0.12
CA LEU A 161 -10.39 4.08 -1.04
C LEU A 161 -9.21 3.55 -1.88
N GLY A 162 -8.23 2.90 -1.25
CA GLY A 162 -7.11 2.29 -1.97
C GLY A 162 -7.57 1.24 -2.98
N LEU A 163 -8.51 0.37 -2.59
CA LEU A 163 -9.06 -0.65 -3.48
C LEU A 163 -9.97 -0.09 -4.58
N LEU A 164 -10.65 1.04 -4.36
CA LEU A 164 -11.39 1.76 -5.41
C LEU A 164 -10.43 2.33 -6.46
N ALA A 165 -9.29 2.89 -6.05
CA ALA A 165 -8.24 3.32 -6.98
C ALA A 165 -7.71 2.13 -7.79
N ALA A 166 -7.46 0.98 -7.14
CA ALA A 166 -7.02 -0.24 -7.82
C ALA A 166 -8.07 -0.77 -8.83
N ASP A 167 -9.37 -0.72 -8.49
CA ASP A 167 -10.47 -1.13 -9.37
C ASP A 167 -10.60 -0.20 -10.59
N ALA A 168 -10.29 1.09 -10.44
CA ALA A 168 -10.22 2.07 -11.52
C ALA A 168 -8.94 1.93 -12.38
N GLY A 169 -8.01 1.06 -12.01
CA GLY A 169 -6.74 0.84 -12.71
C GLY A 169 -5.56 1.66 -12.17
N ASP A 170 -5.80 2.60 -11.25
CA ASP A 170 -4.75 3.39 -10.60
C ASP A 170 -4.13 2.62 -9.41
N ARG A 171 -3.29 1.65 -9.76
CA ARG A 171 -2.59 0.81 -8.78
C ARG A 171 -1.50 1.54 -8.01
N GLU A 172 -0.97 2.62 -8.55
CA GLU A 172 0.03 3.41 -7.85
C GLU A 172 -0.61 4.12 -6.67
N THR A 173 -1.68 4.89 -6.91
CA THR A 173 -2.45 5.53 -5.83
C THR A 173 -2.93 4.49 -4.81
N ALA A 174 -3.41 3.33 -5.26
CA ALA A 174 -3.81 2.24 -4.36
C ALA A 174 -2.66 1.80 -3.44
N ARG A 175 -1.45 1.61 -3.98
CA ARG A 175 -0.28 1.20 -3.19
C ARG A 175 0.08 2.23 -2.14
N VAL A 176 0.11 3.52 -2.51
CA VAL A 176 0.48 4.56 -1.55
C VAL A 176 -0.58 4.69 -0.45
N ILE A 177 -1.86 4.65 -0.80
CA ILE A 177 -2.95 4.73 0.19
C ILE A 177 -2.95 3.51 1.13
N LEU A 178 -2.84 2.30 0.58
CA LEU A 178 -2.83 1.08 1.40
C LEU A 178 -1.57 1.00 2.26
N GLY A 179 -0.43 1.49 1.77
CA GLY A 179 0.82 1.59 2.55
C GLY A 179 0.75 2.58 3.71
N SER A 180 -0.15 3.59 3.65
CA SER A 180 -0.34 4.56 4.75
C SER A 180 -1.07 3.98 5.98
N LEU A 181 -1.57 2.74 5.92
CA LEU A 181 -2.32 2.13 7.03
C LEU A 181 -1.45 1.76 8.23
N ASP A 182 -0.14 1.63 8.02
CA ASP A 182 0.81 1.36 9.09
C ASP A 182 0.96 2.58 10.01
N GLU A 183 0.58 3.77 9.53
CA GLU A 183 0.56 5.04 10.28
C GLU A 183 -0.75 5.25 11.05
N ILE A 184 -1.80 4.50 10.70
CA ILE A 184 -3.08 4.58 11.41
C ILE A 184 -2.97 3.74 12.68
N GLU A 185 -3.36 4.36 13.78
CA GLU A 185 -3.42 3.69 15.07
C GLU A 185 -4.22 2.36 14.99
N PRO A 186 -3.71 1.26 15.57
CA PRO A 186 -4.39 -0.02 15.57
C PRO A 186 -5.82 0.02 16.14
N GLU A 187 -6.12 0.99 17.01
CA GLU A 187 -7.44 1.17 17.61
C GLU A 187 -8.49 1.68 16.61
N ILE A 188 -8.07 2.48 15.62
CA ILE A 188 -8.94 3.06 14.60
C ILE A 188 -9.06 2.11 13.39
N CYS A 189 -8.03 1.30 13.13
CA CYS A 189 -8.01 0.38 12.00
C CYS A 189 -8.50 -1.02 12.40
N PRO A 190 -9.62 -1.53 11.84
CA PRO A 190 -10.02 -2.91 12.07
C PRO A 190 -8.92 -3.90 11.62
N PRO A 191 -8.56 -4.93 12.41
CA PRO A 191 -7.50 -5.87 12.05
C PRO A 191 -7.70 -6.54 10.68
N LEU A 192 -8.97 -6.83 10.34
CA LEU A 192 -9.30 -7.40 9.04
C LEU A 192 -9.02 -6.43 7.88
N ALA A 193 -9.22 -5.12 8.08
CA ALA A 193 -8.92 -4.11 7.07
C ALA A 193 -7.42 -4.08 6.77
N ARG A 194 -6.58 -4.05 7.82
CA ARG A 194 -5.11 -4.13 7.70
C ARG A 194 -4.67 -5.42 6.99
N THR A 195 -5.27 -6.54 7.36
CA THR A 195 -5.03 -7.84 6.71
C THR A 195 -5.31 -7.80 5.21
N ILE A 196 -6.46 -7.23 4.80
CA ILE A 196 -6.84 -7.11 3.39
C ILE A 196 -5.88 -6.21 2.62
N ALA A 197 -5.45 -5.11 3.23
CA ALA A 197 -4.48 -4.19 2.61
C ALA A 197 -3.13 -4.86 2.40
N LEU A 198 -2.62 -5.56 3.42
CA LEU A 198 -1.35 -6.28 3.33
C LEU A 198 -1.41 -7.38 2.27
N ASP A 199 -2.48 -8.19 2.27
CA ASP A 199 -2.69 -9.22 1.24
C ASP A 199 -2.66 -8.60 -0.18
N TRP A 200 -3.22 -7.40 -0.36
CA TRP A 200 -3.18 -6.67 -1.63
C TRP A 200 -1.78 -6.16 -1.96
N LEU A 201 -1.09 -5.51 -1.02
CA LEU A 201 0.26 -4.95 -1.20
C LEU A 201 1.27 -6.03 -1.55
N VAL A 202 1.22 -7.17 -0.85
CA VAL A 202 2.08 -8.34 -1.10
C VAL A 202 1.79 -8.94 -2.47
N ALA A 203 0.51 -9.03 -2.87
CA ALA A 203 0.15 -9.50 -4.20
C ALA A 203 0.61 -8.54 -5.32
N ASP A 204 0.50 -7.22 -5.11
CA ASP A 204 0.97 -6.22 -6.08
C ASP A 204 2.50 -6.19 -6.19
N ALA A 205 3.22 -6.31 -5.06
CA ALA A 205 4.68 -6.41 -5.06
C ALA A 205 5.15 -7.68 -5.80
N ALA A 206 4.51 -8.83 -5.55
CA ALA A 206 4.81 -10.07 -6.28
C ALA A 206 4.55 -9.93 -7.79
N ARG A 207 3.47 -9.24 -8.19
CA ARG A 207 3.14 -8.97 -9.59
C ARG A 207 4.20 -8.10 -10.29
N ARG A 208 4.79 -7.14 -9.58
CA ARG A 208 5.86 -6.26 -10.11
C ARG A 208 7.26 -6.87 -10.03
N GLY A 209 7.42 -8.01 -9.37
CA GLY A 209 8.74 -8.57 -9.08
C GLY A 209 9.53 -7.80 -8.02
N ALA A 210 8.87 -6.98 -7.20
CA ALA A 210 9.47 -6.22 -6.11
C ALA A 210 9.68 -7.12 -4.87
N TRP A 211 10.53 -8.13 -5.00
CA TRP A 211 10.67 -9.20 -4.00
C TRP A 211 11.25 -8.71 -2.67
N HIS A 212 12.18 -7.76 -2.67
CA HIS A 212 12.74 -7.16 -1.45
C HIS A 212 11.66 -6.44 -0.63
N GLU A 213 10.92 -5.55 -1.29
CA GLU A 213 9.79 -4.80 -0.70
C GLU A 213 8.73 -5.74 -0.09
N LEU A 214 8.53 -6.90 -0.71
CA LEU A 214 7.61 -7.92 -0.22
C LEU A 214 8.13 -8.61 1.03
N VAL A 215 9.39 -9.02 1.05
CA VAL A 215 10.00 -9.69 2.20
C VAL A 215 10.02 -8.78 3.43
N GLU A 216 10.38 -7.50 3.26
CA GLU A 216 10.34 -6.48 4.33
C GLU A 216 8.93 -6.42 4.96
N ARG A 217 7.90 -6.20 4.15
CA ARG A 217 6.52 -6.13 4.65
C ARG A 217 6.01 -7.40 5.34
N VAL A 218 6.42 -8.58 4.87
CA VAL A 218 5.99 -9.84 5.49
C VAL A 218 6.72 -10.08 6.82
N SER A 219 7.96 -9.62 6.94
CA SER A 219 8.74 -9.69 8.18
C SER A 219 8.23 -8.71 9.25
N ASP A 220 7.74 -7.55 8.83
CA ASP A 220 7.24 -6.51 9.75
C ASP A 220 5.83 -6.80 10.29
N ASP A 221 5.06 -7.68 9.63
CA ASP A 221 3.73 -8.06 10.11
C ASP A 221 3.82 -9.11 11.23
N PRO A 222 3.29 -8.84 12.44
CA PRO A 222 3.26 -9.82 13.52
C PRO A 222 2.32 -11.01 13.25
N PHE A 223 1.31 -10.84 12.38
CA PHE A 223 0.28 -11.87 12.17
C PHE A 223 -0.02 -12.16 10.68
N PRO A 224 0.98 -12.56 9.88
CA PRO A 224 0.79 -12.75 8.45
C PRO A 224 -0.19 -13.86 8.15
N THR A 225 -1.07 -13.64 7.18
CA THR A 225 -2.04 -14.63 6.71
C THR A 225 -1.33 -15.84 6.10
N ARG A 226 -2.02 -16.98 5.96
CA ARG A 226 -1.47 -18.15 5.27
C ARG A 226 -1.04 -17.81 3.83
N THR A 227 -1.81 -16.96 3.15
CA THR A 227 -1.49 -16.45 1.81
C THR A 227 -0.20 -15.63 1.84
N THR A 228 -0.10 -14.67 2.75
CA THR A 228 1.04 -13.77 2.89
C THR A 228 2.32 -14.51 3.26
N ARG A 229 2.26 -15.48 4.19
CA ARG A 229 3.40 -16.36 4.51
C ARG A 229 3.88 -17.16 3.31
N PHE A 230 2.97 -17.74 2.53
CA PHE A 230 3.31 -18.48 1.32
C PHE A 230 3.98 -17.58 0.26
N ILE A 231 3.42 -16.39 0.01
CA ILE A 231 4.00 -15.46 -0.96
C ILE A 231 5.37 -14.96 -0.46
N GLY A 232 5.52 -14.67 0.84
CA GLY A 232 6.81 -14.32 1.45
C GLY A 232 7.87 -15.41 1.29
N ALA A 233 7.51 -16.68 1.50
CA ALA A 233 8.42 -17.81 1.25
C ALA A 233 8.82 -17.91 -0.24
N CYS A 234 7.88 -17.64 -1.15
CA CYS A 234 8.21 -17.55 -2.58
C CYS A 234 9.15 -16.38 -2.88
N ALA A 235 8.93 -15.20 -2.29
CA ALA A 235 9.75 -14.02 -2.51
C ALA A 235 11.19 -14.19 -2.01
N ARG A 236 11.37 -14.72 -0.79
CA ARG A 236 12.71 -15.07 -0.26
C ARG A 236 13.44 -16.07 -1.17
N ARG A 237 12.72 -17.07 -1.69
CA ARG A 237 13.24 -18.01 -2.68
C ARG A 237 13.60 -17.32 -4.00
N MET A 238 12.82 -16.34 -4.44
CA MET A 238 13.08 -15.51 -5.61
C MET A 238 14.33 -14.65 -5.43
N LEU A 239 14.64 -14.22 -4.21
CA LEU A 239 15.86 -13.48 -3.85
C LEU A 239 17.11 -14.39 -3.71
N GLY A 240 16.98 -15.70 -3.92
CA GLY A 240 18.09 -16.65 -3.80
C GLY A 240 18.30 -17.22 -2.40
N GLU A 241 17.46 -16.88 -1.43
CA GLU A 241 17.58 -17.43 -0.08
C GLU A 241 17.35 -18.96 -0.04
N SER A 242 17.96 -19.60 0.94
CA SER A 242 18.05 -21.05 1.07
C SER A 242 16.79 -21.73 1.61
N ILE A 243 15.59 -21.28 1.23
CA ILE A 243 14.32 -21.90 1.65
C ILE A 243 14.13 -23.29 1.03
N SER A 244 13.70 -24.26 1.84
CA SER A 244 13.46 -25.63 1.39
C SER A 244 12.20 -25.73 0.51
N ARG A 245 12.28 -26.51 -0.57
CA ARG A 245 11.14 -26.78 -1.47
C ARG A 245 9.93 -27.36 -0.72
N ARG A 246 10.19 -28.23 0.27
CA ARG A 246 9.15 -28.82 1.12
C ARG A 246 8.40 -27.74 1.92
N SER A 247 9.10 -26.77 2.50
CA SER A 247 8.47 -25.67 3.25
C SER A 247 7.54 -24.82 2.37
N ILE A 248 7.97 -24.47 1.16
CA ILE A 248 7.14 -23.73 0.20
C ILE A 248 5.89 -24.55 -0.20
N PHE A 249 6.04 -25.86 -0.40
CA PHE A 249 4.92 -26.73 -0.73
C PHE A 249 3.90 -26.85 0.43
N TRP A 250 4.36 -27.05 1.66
CA TRP A 250 3.49 -27.15 2.83
C TRP A 250 2.77 -25.83 3.13
N SER A 251 3.45 -24.69 2.99
CA SER A 251 2.79 -23.39 3.11
C SER A 251 1.72 -23.19 2.04
N TRP A 252 1.96 -23.61 0.79
CA TRP A 252 0.99 -23.55 -0.31
C TRP A 252 -0.28 -24.37 -0.04
N LEU A 253 -0.16 -25.55 0.57
CA LEU A 253 -1.32 -26.39 0.91
C LEU A 253 -2.30 -25.69 1.86
N GLY A 254 -1.82 -24.77 2.69
CA GLY A 254 -2.64 -23.98 3.61
C GLY A 254 -3.31 -22.75 2.98
N VAL A 255 -2.98 -22.38 1.73
CA VAL A 255 -3.44 -21.15 1.08
C VAL A 255 -4.89 -21.30 0.56
N PRO A 256 -5.79 -20.35 0.88
CA PRO A 256 -7.11 -20.34 0.27
C PRO A 256 -7.01 -20.12 -1.24
N ARG A 257 -7.83 -20.84 -2.03
CA ARG A 257 -7.80 -20.77 -3.51
C ARG A 257 -6.45 -21.13 -4.13
N ARG A 258 -5.76 -22.12 -3.54
CA ARG A 258 -4.45 -22.66 -3.97
C ARG A 258 -4.24 -22.80 -5.48
N LEU A 259 -5.28 -23.13 -6.24
CA LEU A 259 -5.22 -23.27 -7.70
C LEU A 259 -4.79 -21.96 -8.40
N ARG A 260 -5.18 -20.80 -7.86
CA ARG A 260 -4.81 -19.49 -8.43
C ARG A 260 -3.35 -19.11 -8.16
N THR A 261 -2.73 -19.70 -7.15
CA THR A 261 -1.33 -19.43 -6.77
C THR A 261 -0.34 -20.48 -7.29
N VAL A 262 -0.84 -21.51 -8.00
CA VAL A 262 -0.01 -22.54 -8.66
C VAL A 262 1.09 -21.95 -9.56
N PRO A 263 0.85 -20.93 -10.41
CA PRO A 263 1.91 -20.36 -11.23
C PRO A 263 3.08 -19.79 -10.41
N LEU A 264 2.77 -19.14 -9.29
CA LEU A 264 3.78 -18.59 -8.37
C LEU A 264 4.54 -19.69 -7.61
N LEU A 265 3.85 -20.76 -7.22
CA LEU A 265 4.50 -21.94 -6.63
C LEU A 265 5.53 -22.53 -7.61
N TRP A 266 5.13 -22.74 -8.87
CA TRP A 266 6.01 -23.34 -9.87
C TRP A 266 7.18 -22.44 -10.22
N SER A 267 6.99 -21.13 -10.32
CA SER A 267 8.12 -20.21 -10.53
C SER A 267 9.13 -20.29 -9.37
N ALA A 268 8.65 -20.35 -8.12
CA ALA A 268 9.49 -20.48 -6.93
C ALA A 268 10.26 -21.81 -6.88
N LEU A 269 9.62 -22.93 -7.24
CA LEU A 269 10.25 -24.25 -7.22
C LEU A 269 11.26 -24.45 -8.36
N ARG A 270 11.02 -23.84 -9.53
CA ARG A 270 11.91 -23.91 -10.71
C ARG A 270 13.19 -23.10 -10.54
N ARG A 271 13.19 -22.04 -9.73
CA ARG A 271 14.41 -21.25 -9.48
C ARG A 271 15.48 -22.12 -8.81
N PRO A 272 16.64 -22.36 -9.44
CA PRO A 272 17.75 -23.06 -8.81
C PRO A 272 18.22 -22.29 -7.57
N ARG A 273 18.89 -22.96 -6.62
CA ARG A 273 19.63 -22.24 -5.57
C ARG A 273 20.76 -21.51 -6.29
N THR A 274 20.64 -20.19 -6.48
CA THR A 274 21.69 -19.42 -7.13
C THR A 274 22.81 -19.12 -6.12
N PRO A 275 24.07 -19.52 -6.38
CA PRO A 275 25.21 -18.75 -5.90
C PRO A 275 25.21 -17.36 -6.56
N ALA A 276 25.93 -16.40 -5.98
CA ALA A 276 25.99 -14.98 -6.36
C ALA A 276 26.16 -14.74 -7.88
N PRO A 277 25.64 -13.62 -8.42
CA PRO A 277 25.57 -13.41 -9.87
C PRO A 277 26.97 -13.28 -10.48
N ALA A 278 27.23 -14.09 -11.51
CA ALA A 278 28.29 -13.83 -12.47
C ALA A 278 27.85 -12.64 -13.34
N ILE A 279 28.67 -11.60 -13.33
CA ILE A 279 28.55 -10.46 -14.23
C ILE A 279 28.71 -11.00 -15.66
N LEU A 280 27.71 -10.78 -16.51
CA LEU A 280 27.80 -11.06 -17.94
C LEU A 280 28.68 -9.97 -18.55
N ASP A 281 29.95 -10.30 -18.77
CA ASP A 281 30.93 -9.46 -19.46
C ASP A 281 30.91 -9.71 -20.99
N ALA A 282 31.14 -8.63 -21.74
CA ALA A 282 31.84 -8.55 -23.03
C ALA A 282 31.08 -8.51 -24.38
N GLU A 283 29.88 -9.09 -24.56
CA GLU A 283 29.33 -9.23 -25.93
C GLU A 283 28.55 -8.01 -26.48
N LEU A 284 27.92 -7.20 -25.62
CA LEU A 284 27.10 -6.05 -26.07
C LEU A 284 27.94 -4.84 -26.48
N SER A 285 29.08 -4.61 -25.82
CA SER A 285 30.06 -3.59 -26.20
C SER A 285 30.62 -3.76 -27.61
N GLN A 286 30.68 -5.01 -28.12
CA GLN A 286 31.15 -5.32 -29.47
C GLN A 286 30.10 -5.05 -30.57
N GLN A 287 28.80 -5.12 -30.25
CA GLN A 287 27.73 -4.94 -31.24
C GLN A 287 27.37 -3.47 -31.50
N ALA A 288 27.70 -2.55 -30.59
CA ALA A 288 27.49 -1.11 -30.77
C ALA A 288 28.50 -0.45 -31.75
N ALA A 289 29.49 -1.20 -32.25
CA ALA A 289 30.69 -0.71 -32.94
C ALA A 289 30.51 -0.12 -34.36
N ASN A 290 29.32 0.35 -34.74
CA ASN A 290 29.08 0.97 -36.05
C ASN A 290 29.04 2.51 -35.96
N GLY A 291 30.22 3.15 -35.79
CA GLY A 291 30.44 4.52 -36.30
C GLY A 291 30.86 5.65 -35.34
N GLY A 292 31.27 5.41 -34.09
CA GLY A 292 31.74 6.44 -33.15
C GLY A 292 33.20 6.26 -32.68
N THR A 293 33.74 7.25 -31.96
CA THR A 293 34.99 7.08 -31.20
C THR A 293 34.79 6.06 -30.06
N GLU A 294 35.85 5.39 -29.62
CA GLU A 294 35.79 4.38 -28.55
C GLU A 294 35.06 4.88 -27.28
N PRO A 295 35.23 6.15 -26.81
CA PRO A 295 34.48 6.67 -25.67
C PRO A 295 32.99 6.89 -25.95
N THR A 296 32.66 7.46 -27.12
CA THR A 296 31.26 7.72 -27.52
C THR A 296 30.48 6.42 -27.71
N LEU A 297 31.11 5.43 -28.35
CA LEU A 297 30.51 4.11 -28.55
C LEU A 297 30.25 3.40 -27.23
N THR A 298 31.21 3.44 -26.30
CA THR A 298 31.08 2.85 -24.98
C THR A 298 29.93 3.49 -24.20
N ALA A 299 29.82 4.83 -24.22
CA ALA A 299 28.73 5.54 -23.56
C ALA A 299 27.35 5.19 -24.13
N LEU A 300 27.24 5.12 -25.47
CA LEU A 300 25.99 4.75 -26.14
C LEU A 300 25.59 3.29 -25.90
N ALA A 301 26.56 2.36 -25.91
CA ALA A 301 26.34 0.95 -25.65
C ALA A 301 25.80 0.73 -24.22
N LEU A 302 26.50 1.29 -23.22
CA LEU A 302 26.06 1.23 -21.83
C LEU A 302 24.69 1.89 -21.63
N HIS A 303 24.43 3.02 -22.31
CA HIS A 303 23.12 3.66 -22.22
C HIS A 303 22.02 2.76 -22.79
N ALA A 304 22.26 2.09 -23.92
CA ALA A 304 21.32 1.15 -24.53
C ALA A 304 21.08 -0.10 -23.65
N GLU A 305 22.13 -0.64 -23.01
CA GLU A 305 22.01 -1.74 -22.05
C GLU A 305 21.11 -1.36 -20.88
N VAL A 306 21.32 -0.17 -20.31
CA VAL A 306 20.53 0.32 -19.20
C VAL A 306 19.09 0.61 -19.62
N ALA A 307 18.88 1.15 -20.82
CA ALA A 307 17.54 1.36 -21.38
C ALA A 307 16.77 0.05 -21.61
N ALA A 308 17.46 -1.08 -21.78
CA ALA A 308 16.85 -2.40 -21.90
C ALA A 308 16.42 -3.00 -20.55
N ILE A 309 16.88 -2.45 -19.42
CA ILE A 309 16.46 -2.89 -18.08
C ILE A 309 14.98 -2.52 -17.88
N PRO A 310 14.09 -3.48 -17.57
CA PRO A 310 12.70 -3.17 -17.29
C PRO A 310 12.59 -2.19 -16.12
N THR A 311 11.81 -1.11 -16.28
CA THR A 311 11.59 -0.06 -15.25
C THR A 311 11.08 -0.57 -13.90
N THR A 312 10.65 -1.83 -13.82
CA THR A 312 10.23 -2.50 -12.60
C THR A 312 11.38 -3.09 -11.78
N GLN A 313 12.60 -3.18 -12.33
CA GLN A 313 13.78 -3.69 -11.64
C GLN A 313 14.62 -2.52 -11.11
N PRO A 314 15.12 -2.59 -9.87
CA PRO A 314 16.04 -1.59 -9.36
C PRO A 314 17.35 -1.64 -10.15
N VAL A 315 17.86 -0.47 -10.52
CA VAL A 315 19.17 -0.32 -11.18
C VAL A 315 20.24 -0.26 -10.09
N ALA A 316 21.31 -1.04 -10.25
CA ALA A 316 22.43 -1.00 -9.31
C ALA A 316 23.23 0.29 -9.45
N VAL A 317 23.67 0.87 -8.33
CA VAL A 317 24.47 2.12 -8.29
C VAL A 317 25.71 2.03 -9.19
N ALA A 318 26.41 0.91 -9.17
CA ALA A 318 27.62 0.70 -9.99
C ALA A 318 27.37 0.78 -11.50
N VAL A 319 26.14 0.48 -11.95
CA VAL A 319 25.75 0.61 -13.36
C VAL A 319 25.57 2.09 -13.72
N VAL A 320 24.97 2.88 -12.83
CA VAL A 320 24.80 4.33 -13.02
C VAL A 320 26.13 5.07 -12.99
N GLU A 321 27.04 4.70 -12.07
CA GLU A 321 28.41 5.25 -12.01
C GLU A 321 29.17 4.96 -13.31
N ARG A 322 29.19 3.70 -13.74
CA ARG A 322 29.87 3.28 -14.98
C ARG A 322 29.33 4.00 -16.21
N LEU A 323 28.01 4.14 -16.32
CA LEU A 323 27.39 4.86 -17.42
C LEU A 323 27.79 6.34 -17.43
N ALA A 324 27.81 6.97 -16.26
CA ALA A 324 28.18 8.37 -16.16
C ALA A 324 29.66 8.62 -16.45
N ASP A 325 30.57 7.78 -15.96
CA ASP A 325 32.00 7.88 -16.27
C ASP A 325 32.23 7.80 -17.79
N ALA A 326 31.52 6.89 -18.47
CA ALA A 326 31.58 6.77 -19.91
C ALA A 326 31.06 8.03 -20.62
N TRP A 327 29.99 8.65 -20.12
CA TRP A 327 29.47 9.91 -20.66
C TRP A 327 30.38 11.10 -20.37
N ASP A 328 31.01 11.19 -19.20
CA ASP A 328 31.99 12.25 -18.91
C ASP A 328 33.19 12.18 -19.87
N LEU A 329 33.68 10.97 -20.18
CA LEU A 329 34.71 10.75 -21.18
C LEU A 329 34.23 11.15 -22.60
N ALA A 330 33.03 10.70 -23.00
CA ALA A 330 32.48 11.03 -24.31
C ALA A 330 32.21 12.54 -24.49
N LEU A 331 31.67 13.22 -23.48
CA LEU A 331 31.36 14.66 -23.51
C LEU A 331 32.63 15.53 -23.41
N GLY A 332 33.72 14.96 -22.88
CA GLY A 332 35.07 15.51 -22.92
C GLY A 332 35.75 15.41 -24.29
N ASP A 333 35.33 14.48 -25.15
CA ASP A 333 35.93 14.23 -26.46
C ASP A 333 35.60 15.35 -27.46
N PHE A 334 36.64 15.94 -28.06
CA PHE A 334 36.51 16.96 -29.09
C PHE A 334 35.86 16.42 -30.36
N GLU A 335 36.04 15.13 -30.66
CA GLU A 335 35.42 14.52 -31.83
C GLU A 335 33.89 14.47 -31.72
N LEU A 336 33.35 14.08 -30.55
CA LEU A 336 31.91 14.11 -30.32
C LEU A 336 31.35 15.53 -30.50
N ARG A 337 32.03 16.54 -29.94
CA ARG A 337 31.61 17.95 -30.11
C ARG A 337 31.61 18.37 -31.57
N GLY A 338 32.63 17.97 -32.33
CA GLY A 338 32.71 18.18 -33.76
C GLY A 338 31.59 17.47 -34.54
N GLN A 339 31.26 16.23 -34.16
CA GLN A 339 30.15 15.47 -34.75
C GLN A 339 28.79 16.13 -34.47
N VAL A 340 28.52 16.53 -33.23
CA VAL A 340 27.28 17.23 -32.83
C VAL A 340 27.12 18.53 -33.63
N ARG A 341 28.21 19.30 -33.80
CA ARG A 341 28.20 20.53 -34.60
C ARG A 341 27.90 20.24 -36.08
N ARG A 342 28.65 19.32 -36.71
CA ARG A 342 28.42 18.91 -38.12
C ARG A 342 27.01 18.37 -38.33
N ARG A 343 26.46 17.65 -37.34
CA ARG A 343 25.10 17.11 -37.41
C ARG A 343 24.06 18.23 -37.30
N GLY A 344 24.28 19.22 -36.43
CA GLY A 344 23.43 20.41 -36.35
C GLY A 344 23.39 21.19 -37.65
N GLU A 345 24.56 21.41 -38.27
CA GLU A 345 24.68 22.05 -39.59
C GLU A 345 23.97 21.24 -40.69
N ALA A 346 24.17 19.91 -40.72
CA ALA A 346 23.51 19.02 -41.67
C ALA A 346 21.98 18.96 -41.49
N LEU A 347 21.48 19.22 -40.28
CA LEU A 347 20.06 19.31 -39.95
C LEU A 347 19.51 20.74 -40.06
N LEU A 348 20.31 21.69 -40.54
CA LEU A 348 19.94 23.11 -40.71
C LEU A 348 19.40 23.74 -39.42
N LEU A 349 20.00 23.41 -38.27
CA LEU A 349 19.63 24.00 -36.99
C LEU A 349 20.30 25.37 -36.83
N ASP A 350 19.52 26.43 -36.57
CA ASP A 350 20.02 27.77 -36.21
C ASP A 350 20.66 27.84 -34.81
N THR A 351 20.83 26.70 -34.14
CA THR A 351 21.42 26.64 -32.79
C THR A 351 22.94 26.47 -32.87
N PRO A 352 23.74 27.35 -32.26
CA PRO A 352 25.20 27.18 -32.15
C PRO A 352 25.61 25.80 -31.63
N GLY A 353 26.71 25.23 -32.17
CA GLY A 353 27.21 23.90 -31.80
C GLY A 353 27.44 23.71 -30.30
N GLU A 354 27.95 24.73 -29.59
CA GLU A 354 28.14 24.69 -28.14
C GLU A 354 26.82 24.54 -27.37
N LEU A 355 25.75 25.19 -27.83
CA LEU A 355 24.41 25.03 -27.25
C LEU A 355 23.81 23.66 -27.56
N LEU A 356 24.12 23.06 -28.72
CA LEU A 356 23.73 21.69 -29.03
C LEU A 356 24.44 20.69 -28.11
N VAL A 357 25.74 20.86 -27.85
CA VAL A 357 26.49 20.04 -26.89
C VAL A 357 25.93 20.22 -25.48
N ALA A 358 25.63 21.45 -25.06
CA ALA A 358 24.99 21.69 -23.76
C ALA A 358 23.59 21.04 -23.64
N ARG A 359 22.81 21.01 -24.72
CA ARG A 359 21.53 20.29 -24.78
C ARG A 359 21.72 18.78 -24.65
N LEU A 360 22.71 18.21 -25.34
CA LEU A 360 23.06 16.79 -25.21
C LEU A 360 23.48 16.46 -23.77
N GLN A 361 24.35 17.27 -23.18
CA GLN A 361 24.76 17.13 -21.77
C GLN A 361 23.55 17.17 -20.83
N ARG A 362 22.61 18.09 -21.04
CA ARG A 362 21.38 18.16 -20.22
C ARG A 362 20.46 16.95 -20.44
N ALA A 363 20.35 16.43 -21.66
CA ALA A 363 19.57 15.22 -21.95
C ALA A 363 20.16 14.00 -21.23
N VAL A 364 21.47 13.78 -21.37
CA VAL A 364 22.18 12.69 -20.68
C VAL A 364 22.05 12.83 -19.15
N ALA A 365 22.22 14.04 -18.61
CA ALA A 365 22.05 14.29 -17.18
C ALA A 365 20.63 13.98 -16.70
N ARG A 366 19.60 14.26 -17.51
CA ARG A 366 18.21 13.93 -17.17
C ARG A 366 17.93 12.43 -17.22
N ASP A 367 18.49 11.71 -18.20
CA ASP A 367 18.36 10.25 -18.26
C ASP A 367 19.03 9.60 -17.04
N LEU A 368 20.23 10.07 -16.68
CA LEU A 368 20.91 9.67 -15.45
C LEU A 368 20.10 10.01 -14.20
N ALA A 369 19.45 11.17 -14.14
CA ALA A 369 18.57 11.56 -13.03
C ALA A 369 17.41 10.57 -12.85
N HIS A 370 16.79 10.12 -13.95
CA HIS A 370 15.75 9.09 -13.92
C HIS A 370 16.28 7.73 -13.45
N LEU A 371 17.50 7.35 -13.84
CA LEU A 371 18.14 6.12 -13.38
C LEU A 371 18.54 6.17 -11.90
N MET A 372 19.01 7.34 -11.44
CA MET A 372 19.28 7.59 -10.02
C MET A 372 18.03 7.39 -9.16
N ALA A 373 16.87 7.87 -9.63
CA ALA A 373 15.60 7.66 -8.94
C ALA A 373 15.21 6.16 -8.82
N GLN A 374 15.69 5.30 -9.73
CA GLN A 374 15.44 3.85 -9.72
C GLN A 374 16.40 3.08 -8.80
N CYS A 375 17.47 3.70 -8.32
CA CYS A 375 18.44 3.09 -7.37
C CYS A 375 17.89 3.01 -5.93
N GLY A 376 16.76 3.67 -5.62
CA GLY A 376 16.15 3.65 -4.29
C GLY A 376 17.06 4.27 -3.21
N ARG A 377 17.17 3.63 -2.04
CA ARG A 377 17.97 4.14 -0.90
C ARG A 377 19.47 4.21 -1.18
N GLU A 378 19.98 3.42 -2.13
CA GLU A 378 21.40 3.42 -2.50
C GLU A 378 21.82 4.66 -3.31
N SER A 379 20.85 5.46 -3.79
CA SER A 379 21.10 6.74 -4.49
C SER A 379 21.90 7.74 -3.63
N THR A 380 21.85 7.61 -2.30
CA THR A 380 22.67 8.40 -1.36
C THR A 380 24.16 8.28 -1.64
N ARG A 381 24.64 7.15 -2.18
CA ARG A 381 26.05 6.97 -2.59
C ARG A 381 26.42 7.83 -3.79
N LEU A 382 25.48 8.03 -4.71
CA LEU A 382 25.65 8.83 -5.92
C LEU A 382 25.72 10.33 -5.62
N MET A 383 25.54 10.75 -4.37
CA MET A 383 25.50 12.17 -4.02
C MET A 383 26.86 12.86 -3.92
N ARG A 384 27.94 12.09 -3.78
CA ARG A 384 29.33 12.59 -3.77
C ARG A 384 29.96 12.66 -5.17
N SER A 385 29.15 12.49 -6.21
CA SER A 385 29.61 12.38 -7.58
C SER A 385 30.00 13.72 -8.20
N THR A 386 30.88 13.67 -9.19
CA THR A 386 31.37 14.81 -9.98
C THR A 386 30.82 14.74 -11.41
N GLY A 387 31.24 15.66 -12.29
CA GLY A 387 30.92 15.59 -13.72
C GLY A 387 29.42 15.59 -14.04
N ILE A 388 29.01 14.70 -14.95
CA ILE A 388 27.63 14.58 -15.43
C ILE A 388 26.67 14.09 -14.34
N LEU A 389 27.14 13.26 -13.40
CA LEU A 389 26.33 12.80 -12.26
C LEU A 389 25.97 13.95 -11.31
N ARG A 390 26.88 14.90 -11.09
CA ARG A 390 26.56 16.09 -10.31
C ARG A 390 25.37 16.84 -10.92
N ARG A 391 25.36 17.00 -12.25
CA ARG A 391 24.25 17.67 -12.95
C ARG A 391 22.97 16.84 -12.91
N ALA A 392 23.07 15.52 -13.07
CA ALA A 392 21.95 14.61 -12.94
C ALA A 392 21.31 14.68 -11.55
N ARG A 393 22.13 14.73 -10.50
CA ARG A 393 21.71 14.94 -9.12
C ARG A 393 21.01 16.28 -8.95
N ASP A 394 21.57 17.36 -9.46
CA ASP A 394 21.00 18.70 -9.31
C ASP A 394 19.62 18.78 -10.01
N ILE A 395 19.47 18.18 -11.21
CA ILE A 395 18.18 18.03 -11.91
C ILE A 395 17.19 17.18 -11.09
N HIS A 396 17.62 16.01 -10.61
CA HIS A 396 16.79 15.12 -9.80
C HIS A 396 16.27 15.82 -8.54
N PHE A 397 17.14 16.59 -7.88
CA PHE A 397 16.79 17.35 -6.69
C PHE A 397 15.78 18.45 -7.00
N GLU A 398 16.01 19.24 -8.06
CA GLU A 398 15.10 20.30 -8.50
C GLU A 398 13.69 19.74 -8.80
N GLU A 399 13.60 18.67 -9.59
CA GLU A 399 12.33 18.00 -9.93
C GLU A 399 11.62 17.46 -8.67
N THR A 400 12.39 16.92 -7.71
CA THR A 400 11.82 16.35 -6.48
C THR A 400 11.30 17.45 -5.55
N ILE A 401 12.02 18.56 -5.42
CA ILE A 401 11.57 19.72 -4.64
C ILE A 401 10.36 20.37 -5.29
N GLU A 402 10.33 20.52 -6.62
CA GLU A 402 9.16 21.06 -7.33
C GLU A 402 7.91 20.20 -7.08
N HIS A 403 8.03 18.87 -7.14
CA HIS A 403 6.94 17.96 -6.81
C HIS A 403 6.48 18.11 -5.35
N LEU A 404 7.41 18.27 -4.41
CA LEU A 404 7.07 18.52 -3.00
C LEU A 404 6.35 19.86 -2.83
N THR A 405 6.86 20.94 -3.42
CA THR A 405 6.23 22.26 -3.38
C THR A 405 4.83 22.22 -3.96
N HIS A 406 4.62 21.54 -5.09
CA HIS A 406 3.30 21.37 -5.67
C HIS A 406 2.35 20.61 -4.73
N ALA A 407 2.83 19.52 -4.11
CA ALA A 407 2.02 18.72 -3.19
C ALA A 407 1.68 19.47 -1.89
N CYS A 408 2.62 20.23 -1.32
CA CYS A 408 2.37 21.14 -0.20
C CYS A 408 1.36 22.22 -0.58
N ALA A 409 1.50 22.83 -1.77
CA ALA A 409 0.54 23.81 -2.25
C ALA A 409 -0.85 23.20 -2.50
N GLU A 410 -0.96 21.93 -2.94
CA GLU A 410 -2.25 21.25 -3.07
C GLU A 410 -2.91 21.00 -1.70
N LEU A 411 -2.10 20.68 -0.69
CA LEU A 411 -2.54 20.57 0.70
C LEU A 411 -2.96 21.95 1.26
N GLY A 412 -2.25 23.03 0.94
CA GLY A 412 -2.58 24.37 1.44
C GLY A 412 -3.76 25.07 0.74
N ARG A 413 -3.83 25.01 -0.60
CA ARG A 413 -4.64 25.90 -1.49
C ARG A 413 -6.16 25.91 -1.31
N ARG A 414 -6.75 24.96 -0.57
CA ARG A 414 -8.21 24.78 -0.55
C ARG A 414 -8.79 24.64 0.85
N ARG A 415 -8.17 25.20 1.88
CA ARG A 415 -8.75 25.20 3.23
C ARG A 415 -10.12 25.90 3.29
N ASP A 416 -10.41 26.77 2.31
CA ASP A 416 -11.70 27.47 2.13
C ASP A 416 -12.77 26.65 1.37
N ALA A 417 -12.38 25.59 0.65
CA ALA A 417 -13.31 24.70 -0.03
C ALA A 417 -13.48 23.42 0.77
N ALA A 418 -14.72 23.02 1.08
CA ALA A 418 -14.98 21.83 1.88
C ALA A 418 -14.44 20.55 1.19
N TRP A 419 -13.27 20.08 1.60
CA TRP A 419 -12.74 18.81 1.10
C TRP A 419 -13.64 17.66 1.52
N LEU A 420 -13.82 16.73 0.60
CA LEU A 420 -14.32 15.41 0.95
C LEU A 420 -13.26 14.72 1.83
N PRO A 421 -13.64 14.01 2.91
CA PRO A 421 -12.69 13.33 3.81
C PRO A 421 -11.68 12.44 3.07
N SER A 422 -12.14 11.79 2.02
CA SER A 422 -11.32 10.90 1.20
C SER A 422 -10.34 11.64 0.29
N GLU A 423 -10.62 12.87 -0.13
CA GLU A 423 -9.67 13.72 -0.86
C GLU A 423 -8.55 14.20 0.06
N ALA A 424 -8.91 14.56 1.31
CA ALA A 424 -7.95 14.97 2.32
C ALA A 424 -6.88 13.88 2.53
N TRP A 425 -7.30 12.62 2.63
CA TRP A 425 -6.39 11.48 2.79
C TRP A 425 -5.47 11.30 1.58
N VAL A 426 -6.00 11.41 0.35
CA VAL A 426 -5.18 11.29 -0.88
C VAL A 426 -4.12 12.39 -0.94
N ARG A 427 -4.50 13.64 -0.65
CA ARG A 427 -3.57 14.78 -0.67
C ARG A 427 -2.47 14.63 0.37
N TRP A 428 -2.84 14.23 1.58
CA TRP A 428 -1.90 13.93 2.66
C TRP A 428 -0.86 12.90 2.21
N VAL A 429 -1.33 11.76 1.70
CA VAL A 429 -0.48 10.64 1.31
C VAL A 429 0.45 11.02 0.14
N ARG A 430 -0.02 11.84 -0.81
CA ARG A 430 0.81 12.36 -1.91
C ARG A 430 1.90 13.30 -1.42
N MET A 431 1.55 14.27 -0.57
CA MET A 431 2.50 15.22 0.02
C MET A 431 3.56 14.47 0.83
N ARG A 432 3.15 13.56 1.71
CA ARG A 432 4.09 12.76 2.52
C ARG A 432 5.05 11.94 1.65
N ARG A 433 4.55 11.32 0.57
CA ARG A 433 5.41 10.60 -0.37
C ARG A 433 6.42 11.52 -1.04
N ALA A 434 5.97 12.68 -1.52
CA ALA A 434 6.87 13.67 -2.11
C ALA A 434 7.95 14.12 -1.12
N TYR A 435 7.57 14.32 0.15
CA TYR A 435 8.50 14.66 1.22
C TYR A 435 9.55 13.56 1.44
N LEU A 436 9.11 12.32 1.62
CA LEU A 436 10.03 11.20 1.87
C LEU A 436 11.02 11.00 0.71
N VAL A 437 10.58 11.18 -0.54
CA VAL A 437 11.48 11.12 -1.70
C VAL A 437 12.47 12.30 -1.69
N ALA A 438 12.01 13.50 -1.33
CA ALA A 438 12.84 14.70 -1.26
C ALA A 438 13.94 14.65 -0.20
N VAL A 439 13.65 14.04 0.97
CA VAL A 439 14.58 14.06 2.12
C VAL A 439 15.53 12.89 2.19
N VAL A 440 15.26 11.77 1.51
CA VAL A 440 16.18 10.61 1.41
C VAL A 440 17.61 11.02 1.03
N PRO A 441 17.84 11.91 0.05
CA PRO A 441 19.19 12.34 -0.31
C PRO A 441 19.79 13.37 0.68
N LEU A 442 19.00 14.02 1.53
CA LEU A 442 19.47 15.20 2.26
C LEU A 442 20.26 14.83 3.51
N ASP A 443 21.26 15.65 3.84
CA ASP A 443 21.84 15.64 5.18
C ASP A 443 20.86 16.22 6.22
N LEU A 444 21.22 16.14 7.50
CA LEU A 444 20.32 16.52 8.59
C LEU A 444 19.99 18.02 8.59
N GLU A 445 20.92 18.89 8.19
CA GLU A 445 20.73 20.34 8.14
C GLU A 445 19.81 20.73 6.97
N GLN A 446 20.06 20.18 5.79
CA GLN A 446 19.21 20.36 4.60
C GLN A 446 17.81 19.82 4.83
N ARG A 447 17.71 18.65 5.48
CA ARG A 447 16.43 18.04 5.85
C ARG A 447 15.66 18.91 6.84
N ALA A 448 16.31 19.55 7.79
CA ALA A 448 15.67 20.49 8.71
C ALA A 448 15.06 21.71 7.98
N VAL A 449 15.73 22.23 6.96
CA VAL A 449 15.19 23.34 6.13
C VAL A 449 13.94 22.91 5.37
N VAL A 450 13.97 21.73 4.74
CA VAL A 450 12.79 21.19 4.02
C VAL A 450 11.66 20.87 4.99
N TYR A 451 11.98 20.30 6.15
CA TYR A 451 11.02 20.02 7.23
C TYR A 451 10.29 21.29 7.67
N ALA A 452 11.00 22.38 7.97
CA ALA A 452 10.39 23.63 8.43
C ALA A 452 9.34 24.17 7.43
N ALA A 453 9.60 24.06 6.12
CA ALA A 453 8.66 24.47 5.08
C ALA A 453 7.41 23.58 5.03
N VAL A 454 7.56 22.27 5.24
CA VAL A 454 6.45 21.30 5.24
C VAL A 454 5.65 21.35 6.54
N GLU A 455 6.33 21.50 7.68
CA GLU A 455 5.72 21.51 9.00
C GLU A 455 4.63 22.56 9.08
N GLN A 456 4.88 23.78 8.60
CA GLN A 456 3.90 24.86 8.62
C GLN A 456 2.59 24.47 7.92
N GLU A 457 2.65 23.95 6.70
CA GLU A 457 1.46 23.58 5.92
C GLU A 457 0.73 22.38 6.53
N VAL A 458 1.47 21.37 6.99
CA VAL A 458 0.89 20.16 7.58
C VAL A 458 0.24 20.48 8.94
N ARG A 459 0.90 21.26 9.79
CA ARG A 459 0.37 21.68 11.10
C ARG A 459 -0.93 22.45 10.96
N GLN A 460 -0.97 23.41 10.03
CA GLN A 460 -2.19 24.19 9.78
C GLN A 460 -3.32 23.31 9.24
N THR A 461 -3.00 22.36 8.36
CA THR A 461 -3.97 21.39 7.83
C THR A 461 -4.49 20.44 8.92
N ALA A 462 -3.60 19.93 9.77
CA ALA A 462 -3.97 19.06 10.89
C ALA A 462 -4.90 19.78 11.88
N ALA A 463 -4.59 21.02 12.23
CA ALA A 463 -5.44 21.84 13.10
C ALA A 463 -6.83 22.09 12.51
N TRP A 464 -6.93 22.42 11.21
CA TRP A 464 -8.20 22.57 10.50
C TRP A 464 -9.01 21.27 10.45
N LEU A 465 -8.36 20.14 10.14
CA LEU A 465 -9.00 18.83 10.14
C LEU A 465 -9.51 18.46 11.54
N TRP A 466 -8.75 18.79 12.58
CA TRP A 466 -9.11 18.50 13.97
C TRP A 466 -10.28 19.35 14.46
N ASN A 467 -10.18 20.68 14.32
CA ASN A 467 -11.13 21.64 14.88
C ASN A 467 -12.39 21.76 14.04
N ASP A 468 -12.24 22.00 12.73
CA ASP A 468 -13.35 22.38 11.86
C ASP A 468 -14.04 21.17 11.23
N ARG A 469 -13.24 20.17 10.78
CA ARG A 469 -13.77 18.97 10.11
C ARG A 469 -14.04 17.81 11.06
N ARG A 470 -13.43 17.83 12.25
CA ARG A 470 -13.44 16.72 13.23
C ARG A 470 -12.92 15.39 12.66
N GLU A 471 -12.04 15.44 11.67
CA GLU A 471 -11.35 14.30 11.06
C GLU A 471 -10.08 13.95 11.87
N ARG A 472 -10.29 13.60 13.15
CA ARG A 472 -9.23 13.41 14.15
C ARG A 472 -8.21 12.34 13.75
N GLY A 473 -8.64 11.25 13.12
CA GLY A 473 -7.74 10.17 12.70
C GLY A 473 -6.69 10.62 11.67
N LEU A 474 -7.08 11.46 10.70
CA LEU A 474 -6.15 12.01 9.71
C LEU A 474 -5.25 13.07 10.35
N ALA A 475 -5.81 13.97 11.15
CA ALA A 475 -5.04 14.98 11.87
C ALA A 475 -4.00 14.34 12.81
N HIS A 476 -4.37 13.26 13.50
CA HIS A 476 -3.46 12.50 14.35
C HIS A 476 -2.33 11.85 13.55
N ALA A 477 -2.62 11.21 12.40
CA ALA A 477 -1.60 10.65 11.52
C ALA A 477 -0.61 11.73 11.01
N MET A 478 -1.11 12.94 10.73
CA MET A 478 -0.26 14.09 10.39
C MET A 478 0.65 14.49 11.56
N CYS A 479 0.12 14.58 12.79
CA CYS A 479 0.90 14.89 13.99
C CYS A 479 1.96 13.82 14.30
N LEU A 480 1.65 12.53 14.11
CA LEU A 480 2.61 11.44 14.28
C LEU A 480 3.77 11.55 13.29
N PHE A 481 3.49 11.89 12.03
CA PHE A 481 4.52 12.15 11.04
C PHE A 481 5.39 13.34 11.45
N LEU A 482 4.79 14.48 11.82
CA LEU A 482 5.52 15.67 12.25
C LEU A 482 6.38 15.40 13.49
N LEU A 483 5.87 14.62 14.44
CA LEU A 483 6.62 14.21 15.62
C LEU A 483 7.86 13.37 15.25
N ALA A 484 7.66 12.29 14.48
CA ALA A 484 8.75 11.41 14.08
C ALA A 484 9.84 12.17 13.31
N GLU A 485 9.42 13.13 12.50
CA GLU A 485 10.33 13.95 11.72
C GLU A 485 11.07 15.00 12.57
N ALA A 486 10.37 15.69 13.48
CA ALA A 486 10.98 16.61 14.44
C ALA A 486 12.05 15.92 15.30
N GLU A 487 11.77 14.69 15.77
CA GLU A 487 12.74 13.88 16.51
C GLU A 487 13.94 13.49 15.63
N HIS A 488 13.70 13.19 14.35
CA HIS A 488 14.76 12.84 13.42
C HIS A 488 15.70 14.03 13.12
N VAL A 489 15.15 15.22 12.88
CA VAL A 489 15.93 16.45 12.63
C VAL A 489 16.41 17.13 13.92
N LYS A 490 16.11 16.54 15.07
CA LYS A 490 16.49 17.03 16.42
C LYS A 490 15.93 18.41 16.77
N ASP A 491 14.73 18.73 16.26
CA ASP A 491 13.98 19.92 16.66
C ASP A 491 13.21 19.63 17.95
N ALA A 492 13.79 20.04 19.08
CA ALA A 492 13.25 19.76 20.42
C ALA A 492 11.93 20.49 20.70
N GLU A 493 11.75 21.70 20.15
CA GLU A 493 10.54 22.51 20.37
C GLU A 493 9.36 21.91 19.62
N ALA A 494 9.54 21.63 18.33
CA ALA A 494 8.53 20.96 17.52
C ALA A 494 8.18 19.57 18.10
N ALA A 495 9.18 18.77 18.50
CA ALA A 495 8.95 17.46 19.08
C ALA A 495 8.17 17.52 20.41
N ALA A 496 8.40 18.54 21.25
CA ALA A 496 7.63 18.73 22.48
C ALA A 496 6.17 19.10 22.18
N TYR A 497 5.96 20.01 21.22
CA TYR A 497 4.63 20.41 20.77
C TYR A 497 3.81 19.23 20.22
N TYR A 498 4.40 18.41 19.33
CA TYR A 498 3.68 17.28 18.75
C TYR A 498 3.50 16.12 19.71
N ARG A 499 4.41 15.89 20.66
CA ARG A 499 4.18 14.90 21.74
C ARG A 499 2.92 15.23 22.54
N HIS A 500 2.71 16.50 22.87
CA HIS A 500 1.48 16.93 23.54
C HIS A 500 0.24 16.66 22.67
N ASN A 501 0.26 17.05 21.39
CA ASN A 501 -0.88 16.87 20.49
C ASN A 501 -1.19 15.41 20.12
N VAL A 502 -0.17 14.54 20.07
CA VAL A 502 -0.35 13.10 19.87
C VAL A 502 -1.05 12.48 21.09
N VAL A 503 -0.66 12.88 22.30
CA VAL A 503 -1.29 12.40 23.55
C VAL A 503 -2.73 12.89 23.69
N VAL A 504 -3.00 14.16 23.37
CA VAL A 504 -4.37 14.74 23.34
C VAL A 504 -5.19 14.20 22.15
N GLY A 505 -4.51 13.59 21.18
CA GLY A 505 -5.06 13.00 19.97
C GLY A 505 -5.95 11.77 20.20
N LEU A 506 -5.79 11.15 21.38
CA LEU A 506 -6.49 9.98 21.89
C LEU A 506 -7.64 10.40 22.82
#